data_AF-A0A5N6QG64-F1
#
_entry.id   AF-A0A5N6QG64-F1
#
_cell.length_a   1.000
_cell.length_b   1.000
_cell.length_c   1.000
_cell.angle_alpha   90.00
_cell.angle_beta   90.00
_cell.angle_gamma   90.00
#
_symmetry.space_group_name_H-M   'P 1'
#
loop_
_entity.id
_entity.type
_entity.pdbx_description
1 polymer ?
#
loop_
_entity_poly.entity_id
_entity_poly.type
_entity_poly.pdbx_seq_one_letter_code
_entity_poly.pdbx_strand_id
1 'polypeptide(L)'
;MILRQEQKQWRTGSQPIHKLLKPQEAPWPWQLQHTSPPAPKGKNPRPQNDQNSQEPLNLTATFTAKKKIIIIKKMFRRRLASLVSSSVLLPSLRSKPIPTPQSLQFLQCPIPNSNLKPNGAGVLEGYRAYSLLSLNDLRDKMPRKQKTRKGRGIGSGKGKTAGRGHKGQKARGSGKLGFEGGQTPLRRRLPKRGFNNPFSLTFQPVGLGKIAKLINAGKIDSSELISMKTLKDTGAIGKQIKDGVRLMGRGAEQIKWPIHLEVSRVTVRAREAVEAAGGSVRRVYYNKLGFRALLTPEWFEKKGRLLPKAARPPPKQRDKVDSIGRLPAPTKPIPFSVDETEASSASSA
;
A
#
# COMPACT_ATOMS: atom_id res chain seq x y z
N MET A 1 19.53 27.20 -59.74
CA MET A 1 19.32 28.62 -60.07
C MET A 1 17.82 28.86 -60.19
N ILE A 2 17.31 29.83 -59.42
CA ILE A 2 16.04 30.58 -59.63
C ILE A 2 14.76 29.77 -59.32
N LEU A 3 14.13 29.93 -58.13
CA LEU A 3 13.09 30.92 -57.76
C LEU A 3 11.85 30.80 -58.69
N ARG A 4 10.58 30.76 -58.26
CA ARG A 4 9.95 31.53 -57.18
C ARG A 4 8.50 31.05 -56.95
N GLN A 5 8.07 31.29 -55.72
CA GLN A 5 6.74 31.19 -55.10
C GLN A 5 5.51 31.59 -55.93
N GLU A 6 4.43 30.82 -55.80
CA GLU A 6 3.04 31.27 -55.93
C GLU A 6 2.47 31.60 -54.54
N GLN A 7 2.06 32.86 -54.31
CA GLN A 7 1.13 33.21 -53.24
C GLN A 7 -0.06 33.96 -53.83
N LYS A 8 -1.24 33.45 -53.48
CA LYS A 8 -2.56 33.83 -53.97
C LYS A 8 -3.07 35.03 -53.19
N GLN A 9 -3.28 36.14 -53.90
CA GLN A 9 -3.98 37.34 -53.43
C GLN A 9 -5.47 37.06 -53.26
N TRP A 10 -6.07 37.57 -52.18
CA TRP A 10 -7.48 37.93 -52.13
C TRP A 10 -7.60 39.38 -51.69
N ARG A 11 -8.38 40.13 -52.48
CA ARG A 11 -8.59 41.57 -52.41
C ARG A 11 -9.89 41.89 -51.66
N THR A 12 -9.85 43.04 -50.98
CA THR A 12 -10.90 44.08 -50.83
C THR A 12 -12.15 43.83 -49.99
N GLY A 13 -12.41 44.78 -49.08
CA GLY A 13 -13.73 45.03 -48.49
C GLY A 13 -13.72 45.92 -47.25
N SER A 14 -13.27 47.18 -47.38
CA SER A 14 -13.38 48.22 -46.34
C SER A 14 -14.60 49.12 -46.62
N GLN A 15 -15.48 49.27 -45.65
CA GLN A 15 -16.46 50.38 -45.54
C GLN A 15 -16.67 50.70 -44.05
N PRO A 16 -16.51 51.96 -43.62
CA PRO A 16 -16.76 52.38 -42.23
C PRO A 16 -18.17 52.99 -42.09
N ILE A 17 -18.91 52.60 -41.05
CA ILE A 17 -20.18 53.27 -40.69
C ILE A 17 -20.05 53.81 -39.27
N HIS A 18 -19.86 55.13 -39.18
CA HIS A 18 -20.16 55.93 -38.01
C HIS A 18 -21.68 55.96 -37.80
N LYS A 19 -22.14 55.63 -36.59
CA LYS A 19 -23.41 56.16 -36.07
C LYS A 19 -23.34 56.32 -34.55
N LEU A 20 -23.40 57.58 -34.15
CA LEU A 20 -23.61 58.08 -32.79
C LEU A 20 -24.92 57.56 -32.20
N LEU A 21 -24.89 57.05 -30.96
CA LEU A 21 -25.99 57.17 -30.01
C LEU A 21 -25.45 57.16 -28.57
N LYS A 22 -26.00 58.07 -27.76
CA LYS A 22 -25.56 58.54 -26.44
C LYS A 22 -25.60 57.45 -25.35
N PRO A 23 -24.78 57.55 -24.29
CA PRO A 23 -24.94 56.74 -23.08
C PRO A 23 -26.04 57.34 -22.19
N GLN A 24 -27.08 56.55 -21.87
CA GLN A 24 -27.98 56.85 -20.76
C GLN A 24 -27.51 56.06 -19.53
N GLU A 25 -27.10 56.81 -18.52
CA GLU A 25 -26.91 56.36 -17.15
C GLU A 25 -28.25 55.92 -16.57
N ALA A 26 -28.29 54.73 -15.96
CA ALA A 26 -29.40 54.31 -15.12
C ALA A 26 -28.86 53.99 -13.72
N PRO A 27 -29.37 54.67 -12.67
CA PRO A 27 -28.88 54.55 -11.31
C PRO A 27 -29.38 53.30 -10.60
N TRP A 28 -28.56 52.79 -9.68
CA TRP A 28 -28.91 51.78 -8.70
C TRP A 28 -30.01 52.28 -7.76
N PRO A 29 -30.91 51.39 -7.31
CA PRO A 29 -31.41 51.49 -5.95
C PRO A 29 -31.14 50.22 -5.16
N TRP A 30 -30.38 50.38 -4.08
CA TRP A 30 -30.45 49.50 -2.92
C TRP A 30 -31.80 49.72 -2.25
N GLN A 31 -32.63 48.68 -2.19
CA GLN A 31 -33.77 48.65 -1.28
C GLN A 31 -33.82 47.28 -0.59
N LEU A 32 -33.48 47.31 0.71
CA LEU A 32 -33.68 46.19 1.63
C LEU A 32 -35.18 45.87 1.71
N GLN A 33 -35.55 44.65 1.37
CA GLN A 33 -36.79 44.05 1.84
C GLN A 33 -36.44 42.82 2.68
N HIS A 34 -36.76 42.92 3.97
CA HIS A 34 -36.71 41.82 4.92
C HIS A 34 -37.80 40.82 4.58
N THR A 35 -37.43 39.68 3.99
CA THR A 35 -38.30 38.49 3.92
C THR A 35 -37.78 37.43 4.89
N SER A 36 -38.54 37.20 5.95
CA SER A 36 -38.30 36.15 6.94
C SER A 36 -38.30 34.75 6.29
N PRO A 37 -37.40 33.82 6.70
CA PRO A 37 -37.39 32.46 6.19
C PRO A 37 -38.56 31.63 6.77
N PRO A 38 -39.17 30.71 6.00
CA PRO A 38 -40.24 29.84 6.50
C PRO A 38 -39.70 28.76 7.45
N ALA A 39 -40.47 28.50 8.53
CA ALA A 39 -40.16 27.58 9.61
C ALA A 39 -40.05 26.10 9.16
N PRO A 40 -39.20 25.28 9.80
CA PRO A 40 -39.09 23.85 9.49
C PRO A 40 -40.31 23.06 9.97
N LYS A 41 -40.92 22.31 9.06
CA LYS A 41 -42.02 21.37 9.32
C LYS A 41 -41.62 20.31 10.37
N GLY A 42 -42.43 20.20 11.42
CA GLY A 42 -42.27 19.24 12.51
C GLY A 42 -42.29 17.78 12.03
N LYS A 43 -41.47 16.96 12.68
CA LYS A 43 -41.48 15.50 12.54
C LYS A 43 -42.55 14.93 13.47
N ASN A 44 -43.49 14.15 12.93
CA ASN A 44 -44.40 13.33 13.73
C ASN A 44 -43.60 12.23 14.46
N PRO A 45 -43.68 12.09 15.79
CA PRO A 45 -43.19 10.92 16.49
C PRO A 45 -44.18 9.74 16.34
N ARG A 46 -43.65 8.56 16.03
CA ARG A 46 -44.39 7.28 16.13
C ARG A 46 -44.61 6.92 17.60
N PRO A 47 -45.70 6.21 17.94
CA PRO A 47 -46.06 5.93 19.33
C PRO A 47 -45.09 4.95 19.99
N GLN A 48 -44.77 5.25 21.25
CA GLN A 48 -44.15 4.34 22.22
C GLN A 48 -45.15 3.26 22.58
N ASN A 49 -44.68 2.01 22.67
CA ASN A 49 -45.39 0.97 23.38
C ASN A 49 -44.47 0.48 24.50
N ASP A 50 -44.94 0.67 25.72
CA ASP A 50 -44.28 0.35 26.97
C ASP A 50 -44.69 -1.06 27.45
N GLN A 51 -43.77 -1.68 28.20
CA GLN A 51 -43.96 -2.76 29.17
C GLN A 51 -44.25 -4.18 28.63
N ASN A 52 -43.33 -5.13 28.86
CA ASN A 52 -43.35 -5.90 30.11
C ASN A 52 -42.12 -6.81 30.33
N SER A 53 -41.67 -6.83 31.59
CA SER A 53 -41.14 -7.97 32.36
C SER A 53 -39.72 -8.54 32.14
N GLN A 54 -38.86 -8.16 33.10
CA GLN A 54 -38.11 -9.03 34.02
C GLN A 54 -36.91 -9.85 33.50
N GLU A 55 -35.74 -9.31 33.90
CA GLU A 55 -34.43 -9.91 34.17
C GLU A 55 -34.49 -11.20 35.03
N PRO A 56 -33.42 -12.04 35.19
CA PRO A 56 -32.20 -11.49 35.79
C PRO A 56 -30.81 -12.17 35.63
N LEU A 57 -29.81 -11.39 36.08
CA LEU A 57 -28.50 -11.72 36.70
C LEU A 57 -27.24 -12.03 35.85
N ASN A 58 -26.37 -11.01 35.85
CA ASN A 58 -24.97 -11.03 36.32
C ASN A 58 -23.94 -11.92 35.60
N LEU A 59 -23.09 -11.32 34.74
CA LEU A 59 -21.69 -11.77 34.51
C LEU A 59 -20.80 -10.77 33.72
N THR A 60 -21.01 -9.44 33.83
CA THR A 60 -20.30 -8.45 32.97
C THR A 60 -19.46 -7.39 33.70
N ALA A 61 -19.15 -7.56 34.99
CA ALA A 61 -18.37 -6.56 35.74
C ALA A 61 -16.84 -6.83 35.80
N THR A 62 -16.33 -8.00 35.41
CA THR A 62 -14.91 -8.37 35.65
C THR A 62 -13.96 -8.11 34.49
N PHE A 63 -14.45 -7.74 33.30
CA PHE A 63 -13.61 -7.60 32.10
C PHE A 63 -13.00 -6.20 31.89
N THR A 64 -13.57 -5.18 32.53
CA THR A 64 -13.19 -3.76 32.32
C THR A 64 -11.97 -3.35 33.16
N ALA A 65 -11.77 -3.99 34.33
CA ALA A 65 -10.65 -3.72 35.22
C ALA A 65 -9.30 -4.25 34.68
N LYS A 66 -9.29 -5.45 34.07
CA LYS A 66 -8.06 -6.07 33.53
C LYS A 66 -7.48 -5.30 32.34
N LYS A 67 -8.31 -4.66 31.50
CA LYS A 67 -7.84 -3.81 30.39
C LYS A 67 -7.25 -2.47 30.83
N LYS A 68 -7.80 -1.84 31.87
CA LYS A 68 -7.23 -0.60 32.46
C LYS A 68 -5.86 -0.84 33.08
N ILE A 69 -5.68 -1.95 33.81
CA ILE A 69 -4.41 -2.30 34.46
C ILE A 69 -3.28 -2.56 33.44
N ILE A 70 -3.59 -3.20 32.31
CA ILE A 70 -2.60 -3.47 31.25
C ILE A 70 -2.14 -2.17 30.55
N ILE A 71 -3.06 -1.22 30.33
CA ILE A 71 -2.73 0.07 29.71
C ILE A 71 -1.87 0.92 30.67
N ILE A 72 -2.19 0.94 31.96
CA ILE A 72 -1.43 1.66 33.00
C ILE A 72 -0.03 1.04 33.18
N LYS A 73 0.11 -0.29 33.22
CA LYS A 73 1.43 -0.97 33.25
C LYS A 73 2.28 -0.68 32.02
N LYS A 74 1.66 -0.50 30.84
CA LYS A 74 2.35 -0.22 29.58
C LYS A 74 2.79 1.24 29.44
N MET A 75 2.11 2.17 30.12
CA MET A 75 2.48 3.59 30.19
C MET A 75 3.59 3.85 31.21
N PHE A 76 3.62 3.13 32.34
CA PHE A 76 4.64 3.32 33.39
C PHE A 76 6.02 2.74 33.03
N ARG A 77 6.09 1.69 32.20
CA ARG A 77 7.35 1.10 31.71
C ARG A 77 8.14 1.94 30.69
N ARG A 78 7.66 3.12 30.31
CA ARG A 78 8.33 4.00 29.33
C ARG A 78 8.90 5.29 29.92
N ARG A 79 8.91 5.45 31.25
CA ARG A 79 9.23 6.74 31.88
C ARG A 79 10.23 6.70 33.05
N LEU A 80 11.11 5.71 33.11
CA LEU A 80 12.22 5.67 34.07
C LEU A 80 13.53 5.21 33.41
N ALA A 81 14.13 6.09 32.61
CA ALA A 81 15.52 6.00 32.19
C ALA A 81 16.06 7.41 31.91
N SER A 82 16.08 8.25 32.94
CA SER A 82 16.76 9.55 32.87
C SER A 82 17.03 10.16 34.24
N LEU A 83 17.54 9.41 35.21
CA LEU A 83 18.10 9.97 36.44
C LEU A 83 19.18 9.03 36.99
N VAL A 84 20.41 9.14 36.48
CA VAL A 84 21.61 8.87 37.29
C VAL A 84 22.55 10.04 37.05
N SER A 85 22.62 10.89 38.06
CA SER A 85 23.53 12.03 38.18
C SER A 85 24.92 11.50 38.52
N SER A 86 25.91 11.80 37.70
CA SER A 86 27.32 11.52 37.97
C SER A 86 27.92 12.70 38.73
N SER A 87 28.12 12.55 40.04
CA SER A 87 28.92 13.45 40.88
C SER A 87 30.40 13.10 40.74
N VAL A 88 31.19 14.07 40.27
CA VAL A 88 32.65 14.03 40.15
C VAL A 88 33.26 14.55 41.45
N LEU A 89 34.16 13.77 42.05
CA LEU A 89 35.09 14.22 43.09
C LEU A 89 36.44 14.56 42.44
N LEU A 90 36.97 15.74 42.77
CA LEU A 90 38.37 16.14 42.56
C LEU A 90 39.29 15.43 43.56
N PRO A 91 40.59 15.33 43.25
CA PRO A 91 41.50 16.16 44.04
C PRO A 91 42.54 16.91 43.19
N SER A 92 42.94 18.05 43.73
CA SER A 92 43.98 18.94 43.22
C SER A 92 45.37 18.43 43.64
N LEU A 93 46.37 18.49 42.75
CA LEU A 93 47.77 18.81 43.09
C LEU A 93 48.53 19.36 41.85
N ARG A 94 48.81 20.68 41.91
CA ARG A 94 50.11 21.37 41.74
C ARG A 94 51.00 21.13 40.49
N SER A 95 50.89 22.11 39.57
CA SER A 95 51.91 22.91 38.83
C SER A 95 53.15 22.34 38.09
N LYS A 96 53.15 22.58 36.74
CA LYS A 96 54.17 23.18 35.81
C LYS A 96 55.56 22.49 35.60
N PRO A 97 56.33 22.81 34.52
CA PRO A 97 56.01 23.04 33.10
C PRO A 97 56.89 22.17 32.13
N ILE A 98 56.64 22.34 30.82
CA ILE A 98 57.26 21.69 29.64
C ILE A 98 58.77 22.03 29.47
N PRO A 99 59.58 21.13 28.87
CA PRO A 99 60.33 21.51 27.67
C PRO A 99 60.17 20.53 26.49
N THR A 100 60.48 21.06 25.30
CA THR A 100 60.31 20.62 23.92
C THR A 100 61.08 19.36 23.48
N PRO A 101 60.81 18.81 22.26
CA PRO A 101 61.03 17.41 21.92
C PRO A 101 62.40 17.13 21.32
N GLN A 102 62.89 15.89 21.48
CA GLN A 102 63.95 15.33 20.66
C GLN A 102 63.48 14.03 20.01
N SER A 103 63.72 13.99 18.71
CA SER A 103 63.64 12.87 17.77
C SER A 103 64.15 11.55 18.34
N LEU A 104 63.50 10.44 17.99
CA LEU A 104 64.06 9.40 17.11
C LEU A 104 63.18 8.14 17.07
N GLN A 105 63.04 7.64 15.83
CA GLN A 105 62.91 6.22 15.44
C GLN A 105 61.56 5.52 15.55
N PHE A 106 60.93 5.46 14.37
CA PHE A 106 60.09 4.40 13.86
C PHE A 106 60.49 3.00 14.36
N LEU A 107 59.54 2.26 14.93
CA LEU A 107 59.57 0.80 14.94
C LEU A 107 58.47 0.29 14.00
N GLN A 108 58.93 -0.25 12.87
CA GLN A 108 58.12 -0.93 11.86
C GLN A 108 57.65 -2.29 12.40
N CYS A 109 56.37 -2.60 12.20
CA CYS A 109 55.89 -3.97 12.29
C CYS A 109 56.52 -4.80 11.15
N PRO A 110 57.03 -6.01 11.41
CA PRO A 110 57.59 -6.84 10.35
C PRO A 110 56.46 -7.38 9.46
N ILE A 111 56.60 -7.13 8.17
CA ILE A 111 55.84 -7.76 7.09
C ILE A 111 56.26 -9.23 7.05
N PRO A 112 55.35 -10.22 7.17
CA PRO A 112 55.69 -11.59 6.81
C PRO A 112 55.77 -11.69 5.28
N ASN A 113 56.99 -11.93 4.78
CA ASN A 113 57.25 -12.33 3.40
C ASN A 113 56.35 -13.51 3.04
N SER A 114 55.45 -13.30 2.08
CA SER A 114 54.70 -14.38 1.44
C SER A 114 55.34 -14.68 0.09
N ASN A 115 56.13 -15.74 0.04
CA ASN A 115 56.47 -16.40 -1.20
C ASN A 115 56.18 -17.90 -1.05
N LEU A 116 54.89 -18.23 -1.05
CA LEU A 116 54.38 -19.57 -1.24
C LEU A 116 53.20 -19.48 -2.20
N LYS A 117 53.40 -19.94 -3.43
CA LYS A 117 52.31 -20.17 -4.39
C LYS A 117 51.48 -21.34 -3.87
N PRO A 118 50.14 -21.22 -3.73
CA PRO A 118 49.29 -22.39 -3.65
C PRO A 118 48.64 -22.60 -5.02
N ASN A 119 49.12 -23.63 -5.72
CA ASN A 119 48.27 -24.36 -6.65
C ASN A 119 47.07 -24.91 -5.86
N GLY A 120 45.90 -24.89 -6.49
CA GLY A 120 44.61 -25.11 -5.86
C GLY A 120 44.53 -26.31 -4.91
N ALA A 121 44.44 -26.01 -3.62
CA ALA A 121 43.76 -26.79 -2.60
C ALA A 121 43.53 -25.82 -1.44
N GLY A 122 42.31 -25.32 -1.29
CA GLY A 122 41.95 -24.35 -0.24
C GLY A 122 42.15 -24.98 1.14
N VAL A 123 43.23 -24.57 1.79
CA VAL A 123 43.61 -25.01 3.13
C VAL A 123 42.56 -24.54 4.13
N LEU A 124 41.78 -25.48 4.64
CA LEU A 124 40.95 -25.36 5.85
C LEU A 124 41.87 -25.39 7.09
N GLU A 125 42.80 -24.45 7.19
CA GLU A 125 43.64 -24.32 8.40
C GLU A 125 42.96 -23.43 9.42
N GLY A 126 42.48 -24.09 10.48
CA GLY A 126 42.58 -23.53 11.82
C GLY A 126 41.57 -22.45 12.18
N TYR A 127 40.28 -22.78 12.12
CA TYR A 127 39.37 -22.21 13.11
C TYR A 127 39.86 -22.65 14.48
N ARG A 128 40.62 -21.78 15.16
CA ARG A 128 41.03 -21.99 16.55
C ARG A 128 39.75 -22.06 17.37
N ALA A 129 39.37 -23.29 17.65
CA ALA A 129 38.33 -23.73 18.54
C ALA A 129 38.26 -22.86 19.82
N TYR A 130 37.18 -22.08 19.90
CA TYR A 130 36.50 -21.63 21.12
C TYR A 130 37.28 -20.71 22.10
N SER A 131 37.44 -19.44 21.74
CA SER A 131 36.90 -18.40 22.64
C SER A 131 35.50 -18.07 22.12
N LEU A 132 34.52 -18.71 22.77
CA LEU A 132 33.10 -18.74 22.48
C LEU A 132 32.62 -17.42 21.86
N LEU A 133 31.92 -17.46 20.71
CA LEU A 133 31.24 -16.30 20.16
C LEU A 133 30.46 -15.61 21.29
N SER A 134 31.02 -14.53 21.83
CA SER A 134 30.40 -13.81 22.93
C SER A 134 29.36 -12.88 22.34
N LEU A 135 28.32 -12.55 23.11
CA LEU A 135 27.27 -11.63 22.64
C LEU A 135 27.86 -10.26 22.24
N ASN A 136 29.03 -9.91 22.77
CA ASN A 136 29.75 -8.66 22.51
C ASN A 136 30.52 -8.67 21.17
N ASP A 137 30.78 -9.84 20.58
CA ASP A 137 31.57 -9.98 19.34
C ASP A 137 30.70 -10.00 18.07
N LEU A 138 29.38 -9.95 18.22
CA LEU A 138 28.45 -9.92 17.09
C LEU A 138 28.59 -8.62 16.29
N ARG A 139 28.95 -8.74 15.02
CA ARG A 139 29.08 -7.62 14.07
C ARG A 139 28.31 -7.93 12.79
N ASP A 140 27.78 -6.89 12.16
CA ASP A 140 27.14 -7.01 10.85
C ASP A 140 28.21 -7.34 9.80
N LYS A 141 27.86 -8.13 8.77
CA LYS A 141 28.77 -8.47 7.65
C LYS A 141 29.35 -7.23 6.97
N MET A 142 28.57 -6.15 6.91
CA MET A 142 28.99 -4.84 6.42
C MET A 142 28.88 -3.80 7.54
N PRO A 143 29.86 -2.88 7.67
CA PRO A 143 29.84 -1.89 8.74
C PRO A 143 28.63 -0.95 8.59
N ARG A 144 27.98 -0.64 9.72
CA ARG A 144 26.86 0.30 9.75
C ARG A 144 27.33 1.69 9.35
N LYS A 145 26.68 2.30 8.36
CA LYS A 145 26.93 3.70 7.99
C LYS A 145 26.45 4.62 9.12
N GLN A 146 27.39 5.32 9.74
CA GLN A 146 27.08 6.26 10.81
C GLN A 146 26.29 7.47 10.29
N LYS A 147 25.36 7.98 11.09
CA LYS A 147 24.58 9.18 10.74
C LYS A 147 25.50 10.39 10.71
N THR A 148 25.52 11.13 9.60
CA THR A 148 26.25 12.40 9.53
C THR A 148 25.62 13.41 10.49
N ARG A 149 26.36 13.83 11.51
CA ARG A 149 25.91 14.84 12.48
C ARG A 149 26.31 16.23 11.97
N LYS A 150 25.32 17.03 11.58
CA LYS A 150 25.53 18.39 11.09
C LYS A 150 25.83 19.35 12.26
N GLY A 151 26.63 20.39 12.02
CA GLY A 151 26.95 21.42 13.00
C GLY A 151 27.92 20.98 14.11
N ARG A 152 28.77 19.96 13.86
CA ARG A 152 29.71 19.41 14.86
C ARG A 152 31.16 19.73 14.53
N GLY A 153 31.48 21.02 14.42
CA GLY A 153 32.84 21.49 14.16
C GLY A 153 33.31 21.33 12.72
N ILE A 154 34.47 21.93 12.39
CA ILE A 154 35.00 22.02 11.02
C ILE A 154 35.44 20.65 10.49
N GLY A 155 36.10 19.84 11.31
CA GLY A 155 36.57 18.50 10.93
C GLY A 155 35.46 17.51 10.55
N SER A 156 34.20 17.78 10.90
CA SER A 156 33.05 16.97 10.49
C SER A 156 32.64 17.16 9.02
N GLY A 157 33.24 18.11 8.29
CA GLY A 157 32.91 18.46 6.90
C GLY A 157 31.57 19.20 6.71
N LYS A 158 30.63 19.08 7.66
CA LYS A 158 29.35 19.81 7.69
C LYS A 158 29.21 20.67 8.96
N GLY A 159 30.30 21.36 9.32
CA GLY A 159 30.39 22.22 10.51
C GLY A 159 29.68 23.56 10.35
N LYS A 160 30.36 24.54 9.74
CA LYS A 160 29.98 25.96 9.70
C LYS A 160 28.53 26.21 9.28
N THR A 161 28.12 25.73 8.11
CA THR A 161 26.77 25.99 7.57
C THR A 161 25.80 24.82 7.76
N ALA A 162 26.22 23.75 8.45
CA ALA A 162 25.43 22.53 8.60
C ALA A 162 24.92 21.94 7.26
N GLY A 163 25.55 22.26 6.13
CA GLY A 163 25.12 21.87 4.78
C GLY A 163 23.87 22.61 4.26
N ARG A 164 23.53 23.77 4.85
CA ARG A 164 22.41 24.62 4.41
C ARG A 164 22.81 25.72 3.40
N GLY A 165 24.10 25.88 3.14
CA GLY A 165 24.64 26.97 2.32
C GLY A 165 24.85 28.27 3.12
N HIS A 166 25.13 29.37 2.42
CA HIS A 166 25.31 30.69 3.03
C HIS A 166 23.95 31.39 3.26
N LYS A 167 23.88 32.72 3.14
CA LYS A 167 22.66 33.50 3.37
C LYS A 167 21.51 33.09 2.42
N GLY A 168 20.30 33.60 2.68
CA GLY A 168 19.14 33.41 1.82
C GLY A 168 18.06 32.50 2.43
N GLN A 169 16.97 32.35 1.68
CA GLN A 169 15.74 31.72 2.17
C GLN A 169 15.94 30.23 2.54
N LYS A 170 16.68 29.48 1.71
CA LYS A 170 16.97 28.05 1.92
C LYS A 170 17.78 27.77 3.19
N ALA A 171 18.67 28.68 3.58
CA ALA A 171 19.45 28.52 4.81
C ALA A 171 18.65 28.83 6.07
N ARG A 172 17.75 29.82 5.99
CA ARG A 172 16.85 30.24 7.07
C ARG A 172 15.62 29.33 7.22
N GLY A 173 15.40 28.39 6.29
CA GLY A 173 14.42 27.32 6.42
C GLY A 173 13.04 27.59 5.81
N SER A 174 12.91 28.61 4.97
CA SER A 174 11.64 28.94 4.31
C SER A 174 11.65 28.47 2.85
N GLY A 175 10.54 27.91 2.38
CA GLY A 175 10.37 27.47 1.01
C GLY A 175 9.32 26.36 0.86
N LYS A 176 8.33 26.58 -0.01
CA LYS A 176 7.33 25.58 -0.34
C LYS A 176 7.83 24.71 -1.49
N LEU A 177 7.68 23.39 -1.37
CA LEU A 177 7.98 22.46 -2.47
C LEU A 177 7.10 22.79 -3.68
N GLY A 178 7.71 22.95 -4.85
CA GLY A 178 7.02 23.32 -6.10
C GLY A 178 6.75 24.83 -6.26
N PHE A 179 7.47 25.69 -5.53
CA PHE A 179 7.51 27.13 -5.79
C PHE A 179 8.56 27.47 -6.86
N GLU A 180 8.13 28.15 -7.93
CA GLU A 180 8.96 28.50 -9.10
C GLU A 180 9.34 30.00 -9.12
N GLY A 181 9.51 30.62 -7.94
CA GLY A 181 10.03 32.00 -7.84
C GLY A 181 9.04 33.11 -8.19
N GLY A 182 7.75 32.80 -8.36
CA GLY A 182 6.69 33.76 -8.73
C GLY A 182 5.95 33.38 -10.01
N GLN A 183 6.51 32.50 -10.82
CA GLN A 183 5.86 31.92 -11.99
C GLN A 183 4.66 31.03 -11.58
N THR A 184 3.62 30.94 -12.42
CA THR A 184 2.49 30.03 -12.20
C THR A 184 3.00 28.59 -12.11
N PRO A 185 2.86 27.85 -10.99
CA PRO A 185 3.53 26.54 -10.86
C PRO A 185 3.09 25.53 -11.93
N LEU A 186 3.97 24.60 -12.31
CA LEU A 186 3.71 23.57 -13.33
C LEU A 186 2.38 22.82 -13.11
N ARG A 187 2.08 22.46 -11.85
CA ARG A 187 0.82 21.80 -11.45
C ARG A 187 -0.46 22.60 -11.76
N ARG A 188 -0.34 23.90 -12.02
CA ARG A 188 -1.43 24.80 -12.44
C ARG A 188 -1.42 25.04 -13.95
N ARG A 189 -0.25 25.00 -14.60
CA ARG A 189 -0.15 25.17 -16.05
C ARG A 189 -0.71 23.98 -16.82
N LEU A 190 -0.47 22.77 -16.33
CA LEU A 190 -1.00 21.56 -16.97
C LEU A 190 -2.51 21.43 -16.69
N PRO A 191 -3.32 21.11 -17.72
CA PRO A 191 -4.75 20.92 -17.52
C PRO A 191 -5.01 19.67 -16.66
N LYS A 192 -6.08 19.71 -15.86
CA LYS A 192 -6.56 18.53 -15.14
C LYS A 192 -7.32 17.63 -16.12
N ARG A 193 -6.87 16.38 -16.30
CA ARG A 193 -7.52 15.41 -17.19
C ARG A 193 -8.19 14.31 -16.38
N GLY A 194 -9.48 14.09 -16.66
CA GLY A 194 -10.26 12.99 -16.10
C GLY A 194 -10.49 13.08 -14.59
N PHE A 195 -10.88 11.95 -14.00
CA PHE A 195 -11.05 11.78 -12.56
C PHE A 195 -10.66 10.35 -12.15
N ASN A 196 -10.32 10.16 -10.87
CA ASN A 196 -10.08 8.83 -10.31
C ASN A 196 -11.40 8.25 -9.83
N ASN A 197 -11.84 7.13 -10.42
CA ASN A 197 -13.08 6.47 -10.02
C ASN A 197 -12.92 5.76 -8.65
N PRO A 198 -13.60 6.19 -7.57
CA PRO A 198 -13.49 5.55 -6.26
C PRO A 198 -14.19 4.18 -6.19
N PHE A 199 -15.10 3.90 -7.10
CA PHE A 199 -15.86 2.65 -7.17
C PHE A 199 -15.26 1.63 -8.15
N SER A 200 -14.05 1.89 -8.68
CA SER A 200 -13.37 0.94 -9.55
C SER A 200 -13.01 -0.33 -8.78
N LEU A 201 -13.35 -1.48 -9.34
CA LEU A 201 -12.95 -2.77 -8.80
C LEU A 201 -11.58 -3.16 -9.34
N THR A 202 -10.70 -3.55 -8.43
CA THR A 202 -9.31 -3.94 -8.73
C THR A 202 -9.11 -5.42 -8.42
N PHE A 203 -8.95 -6.21 -9.47
CA PHE A 203 -8.72 -7.65 -9.39
C PHE A 203 -7.23 -7.97 -9.53
N GLN A 204 -6.74 -8.91 -8.75
CA GLN A 204 -5.36 -9.39 -8.85
C GLN A 204 -5.22 -10.32 -10.07
N PRO A 205 -4.32 -10.04 -11.02
CA PRO A 205 -4.13 -10.92 -12.17
C PRO A 205 -3.36 -12.19 -11.78
N VAL A 206 -3.79 -13.33 -12.33
CA VAL A 206 -3.10 -14.63 -12.25
C VAL A 206 -2.97 -15.22 -13.64
N GLY A 207 -1.76 -15.59 -14.03
CA GLY A 207 -1.50 -16.28 -15.29
C GLY A 207 -1.63 -17.79 -15.17
N LEU A 208 -2.19 -18.43 -16.18
CA LEU A 208 -2.30 -19.90 -16.30
C LEU A 208 -0.96 -20.62 -16.14
N GLY A 209 0.12 -20.10 -16.72
CA GLY A 209 1.46 -20.70 -16.57
C GLY A 209 1.98 -20.67 -15.13
N LYS A 210 1.53 -19.72 -14.30
CA LYS A 210 1.87 -19.71 -12.87
C LYS A 210 1.15 -20.84 -12.13
N ILE A 211 -0.11 -21.09 -12.46
CA ILE A 211 -0.89 -22.21 -11.89
C ILE A 211 -0.26 -23.53 -12.32
N ALA A 212 0.08 -23.69 -13.61
CA ALA A 212 0.73 -24.89 -14.12
C ALA A 212 2.05 -25.20 -13.38
N LYS A 213 2.89 -24.18 -13.14
CA LYS A 213 4.12 -24.33 -12.34
C LYS A 213 3.87 -24.80 -10.91
N LEU A 214 2.78 -24.35 -10.28
CA LEU A 214 2.45 -24.74 -8.90
C LEU A 214 1.90 -26.15 -8.81
N ILE A 215 1.14 -26.60 -9.81
CA ILE A 215 0.69 -27.99 -9.92
C ILE A 215 1.87 -28.92 -10.16
N ASN A 216 2.78 -28.57 -11.10
CA ASN A 216 4.02 -29.33 -11.33
C ASN A 216 4.89 -29.44 -10.07
N ALA A 217 4.86 -28.42 -9.20
CA ALA A 217 5.57 -28.43 -7.93
C ALA A 217 4.83 -29.20 -6.81
N GLY A 218 3.68 -29.81 -7.10
CA GLY A 218 2.87 -30.55 -6.13
C GLY A 218 2.23 -29.69 -5.04
N LYS A 219 2.09 -28.38 -5.27
CA LYS A 219 1.48 -27.46 -4.29
C LYS A 219 -0.03 -27.29 -4.48
N ILE A 220 -0.50 -27.55 -5.69
CA ILE A 220 -1.92 -27.46 -6.07
C ILE A 220 -2.30 -28.79 -6.69
N ASP A 221 -3.38 -29.36 -6.21
CA ASP A 221 -3.96 -30.57 -6.78
C ASP A 221 -4.90 -30.21 -7.93
N SER A 222 -4.72 -30.83 -9.10
CA SER A 222 -5.55 -30.57 -10.28
C SER A 222 -6.95 -31.17 -10.19
N SER A 223 -7.10 -32.24 -9.39
CA SER A 223 -8.37 -32.96 -9.21
C SER A 223 -9.38 -32.19 -8.35
N GLU A 224 -8.89 -31.30 -7.48
CA GLU A 224 -9.73 -30.47 -6.62
C GLU A 224 -10.10 -29.15 -7.28
N LEU A 225 -11.12 -28.49 -6.72
CA LEU A 225 -11.51 -27.17 -7.15
C LEU A 225 -10.49 -26.13 -6.69
N ILE A 226 -9.88 -25.45 -7.67
CA ILE A 226 -8.94 -24.36 -7.39
C ILE A 226 -9.73 -23.08 -7.13
N SER A 227 -9.98 -22.81 -5.85
CA SER A 227 -10.61 -21.57 -5.37
C SER A 227 -9.58 -20.44 -5.19
N MET A 228 -10.06 -19.20 -5.05
CA MET A 228 -9.23 -18.04 -4.71
C MET A 228 -8.51 -18.20 -3.36
N LYS A 229 -9.06 -18.99 -2.44
CA LYS A 229 -8.39 -19.37 -1.19
C LYS A 229 -7.14 -20.22 -1.47
N THR A 230 -7.28 -21.29 -2.24
CA THR A 230 -6.19 -22.19 -2.66
C THR A 230 -5.08 -21.41 -3.37
N LEU A 231 -5.45 -20.49 -4.27
CA LEU A 231 -4.47 -19.62 -4.96
C LEU A 231 -3.69 -18.71 -4.00
N LYS A 232 -4.32 -18.22 -2.92
CA LYS A 232 -3.64 -17.40 -1.91
C LYS A 232 -2.71 -18.25 -1.05
N ASP A 233 -3.20 -19.38 -0.58
CA ASP A 233 -2.49 -20.24 0.36
C ASP A 233 -1.24 -20.84 -0.29
N THR A 234 -1.30 -21.13 -1.59
CA THR A 234 -0.15 -21.60 -2.40
C THR A 234 0.82 -20.50 -2.83
N GLY A 235 0.48 -19.22 -2.63
CA GLY A 235 1.29 -18.08 -3.08
C GLY A 235 1.20 -17.80 -4.59
N ALA A 236 0.19 -18.32 -5.28
CA ALA A 236 -0.12 -17.94 -6.66
C ALA A 236 -0.46 -16.44 -6.76
N ILE A 237 -1.07 -15.89 -5.71
CA ILE A 237 -1.38 -14.46 -5.57
C ILE A 237 -0.70 -13.83 -4.36
N GLY A 238 -0.63 -12.50 -4.36
CA GLY A 238 -0.09 -11.72 -3.26
C GLY A 238 -0.97 -11.76 -2.00
N LYS A 239 -0.40 -11.30 -0.87
CA LYS A 239 -1.08 -11.32 0.44
C LYS A 239 -2.32 -10.42 0.51
N GLN A 240 -2.29 -9.29 -0.19
CA GLN A 240 -3.35 -8.29 -0.17
C GLN A 240 -4.14 -8.35 -1.47
N ILE A 241 -5.34 -8.92 -1.38
CA ILE A 241 -6.29 -8.99 -2.49
C ILE A 241 -7.47 -8.09 -2.13
N LYS A 242 -7.83 -7.16 -3.03
CA LYS A 242 -8.88 -6.18 -2.77
C LYS A 242 -10.26 -6.73 -3.11
N ASP A 243 -10.56 -6.86 -4.41
CA ASP A 243 -11.91 -7.18 -4.89
C ASP A 243 -12.01 -8.58 -5.52
N GLY A 244 -10.88 -9.30 -5.65
CA GLY A 244 -10.86 -10.69 -6.12
C GLY A 244 -9.70 -10.99 -7.08
N VAL A 245 -9.87 -12.05 -7.87
CA VAL A 245 -8.84 -12.56 -8.78
C VAL A 245 -9.33 -12.56 -10.23
N ARG A 246 -8.47 -12.13 -11.16
CA ARG A 246 -8.70 -12.20 -12.60
C ARG A 246 -7.74 -13.21 -13.24
N LEU A 247 -8.29 -14.21 -13.91
CA LEU A 247 -7.52 -15.20 -14.64
C LEU A 247 -7.11 -14.67 -16.02
N MET A 248 -5.84 -14.87 -16.37
CA MET A 248 -5.22 -14.42 -17.61
C MET A 248 -4.56 -15.56 -18.37
N GLY A 249 -4.66 -15.57 -19.69
CA GLY A 249 -4.17 -16.65 -20.57
C GLY A 249 -2.65 -16.71 -20.78
N ARG A 250 -1.85 -16.04 -19.95
CA ARG A 250 -0.37 -16.06 -20.08
C ARG A 250 0.16 -17.44 -19.66
N GLY A 251 0.83 -18.13 -20.58
CA GLY A 251 1.34 -19.49 -20.36
C GLY A 251 0.27 -20.57 -20.46
N ALA A 252 -0.76 -20.35 -21.28
CA ALA A 252 -1.83 -21.32 -21.54
C ALA A 252 -1.31 -22.68 -22.03
N GLU A 253 -0.25 -22.69 -22.85
CA GLU A 253 0.38 -23.88 -23.44
C GLU A 253 0.93 -24.88 -22.39
N GLN A 254 1.12 -24.44 -21.15
CA GLN A 254 1.70 -25.27 -20.09
C GLN A 254 0.65 -26.11 -19.34
N ILE A 255 -0.63 -25.91 -19.61
CA ILE A 255 -1.71 -26.68 -19.00
C ILE A 255 -1.90 -27.97 -19.78
N LYS A 256 -1.70 -29.10 -19.11
CA LYS A 256 -1.86 -30.45 -19.66
C LYS A 256 -3.01 -31.23 -19.03
N TRP A 257 -3.51 -30.76 -17.90
CA TRP A 257 -4.50 -31.46 -17.09
C TRP A 257 -5.84 -30.70 -17.15
N PRO A 258 -6.97 -31.40 -16.97
CA PRO A 258 -8.25 -30.75 -16.76
C PRO A 258 -8.21 -30.02 -15.40
N ILE A 259 -8.47 -28.71 -15.41
CA ILE A 259 -8.43 -27.89 -14.20
C ILE A 259 -9.81 -27.22 -14.00
N HIS A 260 -10.32 -27.28 -12.78
CA HIS A 260 -11.55 -26.59 -12.39
C HIS A 260 -11.23 -25.36 -11.52
N LEU A 261 -11.68 -24.18 -11.94
CA LEU A 261 -11.32 -22.90 -11.32
C LEU A 261 -12.55 -22.10 -10.89
N GLU A 262 -12.50 -21.56 -9.66
CA GLU A 262 -13.44 -20.55 -9.17
C GLU A 262 -12.71 -19.21 -8.96
N VAL A 263 -12.98 -18.24 -9.83
CA VAL A 263 -12.33 -16.92 -9.82
C VAL A 263 -13.35 -15.80 -10.03
N SER A 264 -13.00 -14.55 -9.73
CA SER A 264 -13.96 -13.44 -9.90
C SER A 264 -14.15 -13.04 -11.35
N ARG A 265 -13.09 -13.09 -12.16
CA ARG A 265 -13.08 -12.67 -13.57
C ARG A 265 -12.14 -13.52 -14.40
N VAL A 266 -12.42 -13.64 -15.69
CA VAL A 266 -11.63 -14.44 -16.63
C VAL A 266 -11.51 -13.65 -17.94
N THR A 267 -10.36 -13.74 -18.60
CA THR A 267 -10.22 -13.28 -20.00
C THR A 267 -10.70 -14.37 -20.96
N VAL A 268 -11.31 -14.01 -22.09
CA VAL A 268 -11.81 -14.95 -23.10
C VAL A 268 -10.76 -16.02 -23.47
N ARG A 269 -9.55 -15.58 -23.87
CA ARG A 269 -8.40 -16.47 -24.14
C ARG A 269 -8.05 -17.45 -23.02
N ALA A 270 -8.25 -17.07 -21.76
CA ALA A 270 -7.96 -17.96 -20.63
C ALA A 270 -9.07 -19.00 -20.44
N ARG A 271 -10.31 -18.64 -20.71
CA ARG A 271 -11.46 -19.54 -20.63
C ARG A 271 -11.32 -20.63 -21.70
N GLU A 272 -11.13 -20.23 -22.95
CA GLU A 272 -10.93 -21.13 -24.08
C GLU A 272 -9.75 -22.10 -23.86
N ALA A 273 -8.63 -21.60 -23.34
CA ALA A 273 -7.47 -22.45 -23.04
C ALA A 273 -7.75 -23.51 -21.96
N VAL A 274 -8.54 -23.18 -20.94
CA VAL A 274 -8.89 -24.13 -19.88
C VAL A 274 -9.94 -25.13 -20.37
N GLU A 275 -10.93 -24.68 -21.14
CA GLU A 275 -11.95 -25.54 -21.75
C GLU A 275 -11.32 -26.50 -22.79
N ALA A 276 -10.35 -26.03 -23.59
CA ALA A 276 -9.59 -26.86 -24.52
C ALA A 276 -8.76 -27.96 -23.81
N ALA A 277 -8.31 -27.71 -22.58
CA ALA A 277 -7.65 -28.71 -21.74
C ALA A 277 -8.64 -29.64 -21.00
N GLY A 278 -9.95 -29.54 -21.27
CA GLY A 278 -11.00 -30.33 -20.61
C GLY A 278 -11.36 -29.85 -19.20
N GLY A 279 -10.93 -28.65 -18.82
CA GLY A 279 -11.26 -28.02 -17.53
C GLY A 279 -12.54 -27.18 -17.57
N SER A 280 -12.88 -26.57 -16.44
CA SER A 280 -14.04 -25.64 -16.35
C SER A 280 -13.71 -24.42 -15.49
N VAL A 281 -14.24 -23.25 -15.85
CA VAL A 281 -13.94 -21.99 -15.13
C VAL A 281 -15.22 -21.24 -14.78
N ARG A 282 -15.52 -21.12 -13.48
CA ARG A 282 -16.70 -20.43 -12.94
C ARG A 282 -16.35 -19.02 -12.44
N ARG A 283 -17.13 -18.02 -12.86
CA ARG A 283 -17.00 -16.64 -12.38
C ARG A 283 -17.86 -16.44 -11.13
N VAL A 284 -17.23 -16.22 -10.00
CA VAL A 284 -17.91 -16.17 -8.69
C VAL A 284 -17.88 -14.78 -8.09
N TYR A 285 -19.04 -14.30 -7.61
CA TYR A 285 -19.12 -13.04 -6.85
C TYR A 285 -18.89 -13.24 -5.36
N TYR A 286 -18.00 -12.41 -4.79
CA TYR A 286 -17.86 -12.20 -3.36
C TYR A 286 -17.89 -10.69 -3.06
N ASN A 287 -18.65 -10.28 -2.03
CA ASN A 287 -18.49 -8.95 -1.45
C ASN A 287 -17.20 -8.89 -0.61
N LYS A 288 -16.75 -7.69 -0.21
CA LYS A 288 -15.51 -7.55 0.58
C LYS A 288 -15.49 -8.37 1.88
N LEU A 289 -16.64 -8.45 2.56
CA LEU A 289 -16.76 -9.20 3.82
C LEU A 289 -16.69 -10.71 3.59
N GLY A 290 -17.44 -11.23 2.63
CA GLY A 290 -17.48 -12.64 2.25
C GLY A 290 -16.18 -13.10 1.61
N PHE A 291 -15.53 -12.24 0.83
CA PHE A 291 -14.20 -12.52 0.29
C PHE A 291 -13.15 -12.64 1.41
N ARG A 292 -13.24 -11.80 2.44
CA ARG A 292 -12.41 -11.96 3.64
C ARG A 292 -12.74 -13.24 4.42
N ALA A 293 -14.01 -13.62 4.50
CA ALA A 293 -14.42 -14.87 5.12
C ALA A 293 -13.91 -16.10 4.36
N LEU A 294 -13.87 -16.04 3.03
CA LEU A 294 -13.27 -17.07 2.18
C LEU A 294 -11.77 -17.23 2.47
N LEU A 295 -11.04 -16.10 2.44
CA LEU A 295 -9.59 -16.11 2.53
C LEU A 295 -9.05 -16.39 3.93
N THR A 296 -9.77 -15.97 4.97
CA THR A 296 -9.35 -16.07 6.38
C THR A 296 -10.55 -16.36 7.29
N PRO A 297 -11.12 -17.58 7.25
CA PRO A 297 -12.22 -17.98 8.12
C PRO A 297 -11.83 -17.96 9.60
N GLU A 298 -10.58 -18.31 9.94
CA GLU A 298 -10.04 -18.36 11.30
C GLU A 298 -10.09 -17.01 12.02
N TRP A 299 -10.07 -15.91 11.26
CA TRP A 299 -10.23 -14.56 11.82
C TRP A 299 -11.62 -14.37 12.45
N PHE A 300 -12.66 -14.96 11.86
CA PHE A 300 -14.03 -14.86 12.35
C PHE A 300 -14.20 -15.69 13.62
N GLU A 301 -13.70 -16.92 13.62
CA GLU A 301 -13.67 -17.82 14.79
C GLU A 301 -12.95 -17.16 15.97
N LYS A 302 -11.74 -16.61 15.74
CA LYS A 302 -10.98 -15.88 16.78
C LYS A 302 -11.72 -14.67 17.34
N LYS A 303 -12.65 -14.10 16.59
CA LYS A 303 -13.48 -12.97 17.04
C LYS A 303 -14.79 -13.43 17.69
N GLY A 304 -15.04 -14.73 17.81
CA GLY A 304 -16.30 -15.30 18.30
C GLY A 304 -17.46 -15.00 17.36
N ARG A 305 -17.20 -14.88 16.04
CA ARG A 305 -18.22 -14.57 15.04
C ARG A 305 -18.42 -15.75 14.10
N LEU A 306 -19.66 -15.98 13.71
CA LEU A 306 -20.01 -16.96 12.68
C LEU A 306 -19.58 -16.47 11.29
N LEU A 307 -19.41 -17.42 10.36
CA LEU A 307 -19.16 -17.10 8.96
C LEU A 307 -20.41 -16.44 8.35
N PRO A 308 -20.27 -15.31 7.66
CA PRO A 308 -21.39 -14.64 7.02
C PRO A 308 -21.91 -15.49 5.84
N LYS A 309 -23.23 -15.45 5.62
CA LYS A 309 -23.81 -15.96 4.37
C LYS A 309 -23.34 -15.08 3.20
N ALA A 310 -23.26 -15.69 2.02
CA ALA A 310 -22.82 -14.98 0.83
C ALA A 310 -23.88 -14.00 0.32
N ALA A 311 -23.44 -12.79 -0.01
CA ALA A 311 -24.32 -11.75 -0.53
C ALA A 311 -24.54 -11.90 -2.02
N ARG A 312 -25.76 -11.58 -2.47
CA ARG A 312 -26.09 -11.48 -3.91
C ARG A 312 -25.25 -10.38 -4.58
N PRO A 313 -24.91 -10.52 -5.87
CA PRO A 313 -24.24 -9.47 -6.62
C PRO A 313 -25.15 -8.24 -6.76
N PRO A 314 -24.58 -7.02 -6.76
CA PRO A 314 -25.34 -5.83 -7.12
C PRO A 314 -25.80 -5.93 -8.58
N PRO A 315 -26.91 -5.29 -8.97
CA PRO A 315 -27.48 -5.41 -10.32
C PRO A 315 -26.46 -5.20 -11.45
N LYS A 316 -25.57 -4.20 -11.31
CA LYS A 316 -24.50 -3.89 -12.29
C LYS A 316 -23.47 -5.00 -12.51
N GLN A 317 -23.42 -5.99 -11.62
CA GLN A 317 -22.50 -7.12 -11.66
C GLN A 317 -23.20 -8.46 -11.88
N ARG A 318 -24.53 -8.51 -11.91
CA ARG A 318 -25.30 -9.75 -11.97
C ARG A 318 -24.98 -10.55 -13.24
N ASP A 319 -25.06 -9.92 -14.41
CA ASP A 319 -24.82 -10.56 -15.73
C ASP A 319 -23.34 -10.94 -15.98
N LYS A 320 -22.49 -10.48 -15.07
CA LYS A 320 -21.05 -10.49 -15.19
C LYS A 320 -20.42 -11.66 -14.45
N VAL A 321 -21.18 -12.31 -13.59
CA VAL A 321 -20.78 -13.42 -12.71
C VAL A 321 -21.74 -14.57 -12.97
N ASP A 322 -21.25 -15.80 -12.88
CA ASP A 322 -22.05 -17.00 -13.11
C ASP A 322 -22.73 -17.44 -11.82
N SER A 323 -22.12 -17.18 -10.66
CA SER A 323 -22.64 -17.63 -9.38
C SER A 323 -22.26 -16.77 -8.18
N ILE A 324 -22.94 -17.06 -7.07
CA ILE A 324 -22.64 -16.49 -5.76
C ILE A 324 -21.64 -17.41 -5.05
N GLY A 325 -20.62 -16.83 -4.42
CA GLY A 325 -19.60 -17.60 -3.72
C GLY A 325 -20.12 -18.31 -2.49
N ARG A 326 -19.74 -19.57 -2.28
CA ARG A 326 -20.14 -20.35 -1.10
C ARG A 326 -19.05 -20.31 -0.03
N LEU A 327 -19.47 -20.33 1.23
CA LEU A 327 -18.59 -20.38 2.40
C LEU A 327 -19.02 -21.59 3.26
N PRO A 328 -18.08 -22.48 3.68
CA PRO A 328 -16.65 -22.52 3.34
C PRO A 328 -16.40 -22.83 1.85
N ALA A 329 -15.14 -22.70 1.40
CA ALA A 329 -14.77 -22.95 0.01
C ALA A 329 -15.09 -24.40 -0.38
N PRO A 330 -15.76 -24.66 -1.51
CA PRO A 330 -15.99 -26.03 -1.96
C PRO A 330 -14.68 -26.69 -2.39
N THR A 331 -14.49 -27.95 -2.00
CA THR A 331 -13.30 -28.75 -2.39
C THR A 331 -13.51 -29.48 -3.70
N LYS A 332 -14.74 -29.98 -3.94
CA LYS A 332 -15.08 -30.71 -5.16
C LYS A 332 -15.47 -29.75 -6.28
N PRO A 333 -15.05 -30.01 -7.53
CA PRO A 333 -15.51 -29.24 -8.67
C PRO A 333 -17.02 -29.45 -8.85
N ILE A 334 -17.75 -28.35 -9.02
CA ILE A 334 -19.20 -28.38 -9.19
C ILE A 334 -19.48 -28.30 -10.71
N PRO A 335 -20.33 -29.19 -11.26
CA PRO A 335 -20.74 -29.07 -12.66
C PRO A 335 -21.53 -27.77 -12.86
N PHE A 336 -21.42 -27.17 -14.05
CA PHE A 336 -22.31 -26.08 -14.44
C PHE A 336 -23.72 -26.67 -14.63
N SER A 337 -24.58 -26.57 -13.63
CA SER A 337 -25.99 -26.94 -13.79
C SER A 337 -26.67 -25.92 -14.71
N VAL A 338 -27.22 -26.40 -15.82
CA VAL A 338 -27.91 -25.61 -16.87
C VAL A 338 -29.06 -24.78 -16.27
N ASP A 339 -29.69 -25.28 -15.20
CA ASP A 339 -30.83 -24.70 -14.49
C ASP A 339 -30.63 -23.26 -13.97
N GLU A 340 -29.40 -22.84 -13.65
CA GLU A 340 -29.16 -21.44 -13.21
C GLU A 340 -29.16 -20.46 -14.39
N THR A 341 -28.88 -20.95 -15.60
CA THR A 341 -28.97 -20.18 -16.84
C THR A 341 -30.45 -19.94 -17.18
N GLU A 342 -31.28 -20.97 -17.05
CA GLU A 342 -32.72 -20.91 -17.33
C GLU A 342 -33.51 -20.12 -16.28
N ALA A 343 -33.16 -20.21 -14.99
CA ALA A 343 -33.79 -19.37 -13.95
C ALA A 343 -33.49 -17.86 -14.17
N SER A 344 -32.39 -17.53 -14.84
CA SER A 344 -32.06 -16.14 -15.19
C SER A 344 -32.83 -15.63 -16.42
N SER A 345 -33.08 -16.50 -17.42
CA SER A 345 -33.88 -16.15 -18.59
C SER A 345 -35.39 -16.18 -18.32
N ALA A 346 -35.87 -17.07 -17.45
CA ALA A 346 -37.29 -17.18 -17.08
C ALA A 346 -37.78 -16.04 -16.15
N SER A 347 -36.88 -15.25 -15.56
CA SER A 347 -37.23 -14.09 -14.73
C SER A 347 -37.12 -12.74 -15.48
N SER A 348 -36.81 -12.78 -16.78
CA SER A 348 -36.72 -11.61 -17.67
C SER A 348 -37.70 -11.64 -18.84
N ALA A 349 -38.60 -12.63 -18.88
CA ALA A 349 -39.89 -12.59 -19.58
C ALA A 349 -40.99 -12.28 -18.55
#